data_AF-I3T9A2-F1
#
_entry.id   AF-I3T9A2-F1
#
_cell.length_a   1.000
_cell.length_b   1.000
_cell.length_c   1.000
_cell.angle_alpha   90.00
_cell.angle_beta   90.00
_cell.angle_gamma   90.00
#
_symmetry.space_group_name_H-M   'P 1'
#
loop_
_entity.id
_entity.type
_entity.pdbx_description
1 polymer ?
#
loop_
_entity_poly.entity_id
_entity_poly.type
_entity_poly.pdbx_seq_one_letter_code
_entity_poly.pdbx_strand_id
1 'polypeptide(L)'
;MWIKAKELEANSEYYIELLAKGTGKSKEEIAKDVQRTRYFQPQDAIEYGLADKIMHSMDGENAYKKRNYDEIRTQRALRRGGGNPQAAPSGR
;
A
#
# COMPACT_ATOMS: atom_id res chain seq x y z
N MET A 1 -22.98 22.08 -17.34
CA MET A 1 -22.00 21.27 -16.56
C MET A 1 -22.74 20.15 -15.81
N TRP A 2 -23.33 19.20 -16.54
CA TRP A 2 -24.19 18.13 -15.97
C TRP A 2 -23.47 16.77 -15.94
N ILE A 3 -22.67 16.48 -16.98
CA ILE A 3 -21.83 15.28 -17.07
C ILE A 3 -20.85 15.21 -15.89
N LYS A 4 -20.15 16.32 -15.62
CA LYS A 4 -19.20 16.41 -14.50
C LYS A 4 -19.85 16.20 -13.12
N ALA A 5 -21.11 16.62 -12.96
CA ALA A 5 -21.83 16.42 -11.70
C ALA A 5 -22.18 14.94 -11.49
N LYS A 6 -22.63 14.25 -12.55
CA LYS A 6 -22.90 12.81 -12.51
C LYS A 6 -21.64 11.98 -12.29
N GLU A 7 -20.52 12.35 -12.92
CA GLU A 7 -19.22 11.71 -12.69
C GLU A 7 -18.77 11.89 -11.24
N LEU A 8 -18.96 13.07 -10.66
CA LEU A 8 -18.65 13.34 -9.26
C LEU A 8 -19.47 12.46 -8.31
N GLU A 9 -20.77 12.32 -8.57
CA GLU A 9 -21.68 11.48 -7.77
C GLU A 9 -21.28 10.00 -7.85
N ALA A 10 -21.06 9.49 -9.06
CA ALA A 10 -20.60 8.11 -9.27
C ALA A 10 -19.26 7.81 -8.58
N ASN A 11 -18.31 8.75 -8.65
CA ASN A 11 -17.01 8.61 -7.98
C ASN A 11 -17.14 8.61 -6.45
N SER A 12 -18.02 9.46 -5.92
CA SER A 12 -18.27 9.56 -4.47
C SER A 12 -18.88 8.26 -3.94
N GLU A 13 -19.83 7.70 -4.68
CA GLU A 13 -20.47 6.44 -4.31
C GLU A 13 -19.52 5.25 -4.39
N TYR A 14 -18.68 5.19 -5.43
CA TYR A 14 -17.63 4.18 -5.55
C TYR A 14 -16.65 4.23 -4.36
N TYR A 15 -16.27 5.45 -3.94
CA TYR A 15 -15.39 5.64 -2.79
C TYR A 15 -16.03 5.17 -1.47
N ILE A 16 -17.31 5.49 -1.24
CA ILE A 16 -18.05 5.04 -0.05
C ILE A 16 -18.17 3.51 -0.04
N GLU A 17 -18.46 2.89 -1.18
CA GLU A 17 -18.56 1.43 -1.25
C GLU A 17 -17.23 0.73 -0.96
N LEU A 18 -16.12 1.27 -1.46
CA LEU A 18 -14.79 0.73 -1.20
C LEU A 18 -14.47 0.79 0.30
N LEU A 19 -14.73 1.92 0.94
CA LEU A 19 -14.49 2.11 2.36
C LEU A 19 -15.41 1.23 3.23
N ALA A 20 -16.69 1.09 2.86
CA ALA A 20 -17.61 0.21 3.56
C ALA A 20 -17.13 -1.26 3.51
N LYS A 21 -16.65 -1.72 2.35
CA LYS A 21 -16.08 -3.08 2.22
C LYS A 21 -14.81 -3.28 3.04
N GLY A 22 -13.94 -2.27 3.12
CA GLY A 22 -12.67 -2.35 3.87
C GLY A 22 -12.85 -2.27 5.38
N THR A 23 -13.76 -1.42 5.85
CA THR A 23 -13.98 -1.15 7.28
C THR A 23 -15.05 -2.03 7.92
N GLY A 24 -15.87 -2.70 7.11
CA GLY A 24 -17.02 -3.49 7.58
C GLY A 24 -18.19 -2.65 8.10
N LYS A 25 -18.18 -1.34 7.88
CA LYS A 25 -19.23 -0.40 8.31
C LYS A 25 -20.30 -0.21 7.25
N SER A 26 -21.43 0.36 7.66
CA SER A 26 -22.52 0.68 6.74
C SER A 26 -22.15 1.80 5.77
N LYS A 27 -22.76 1.83 4.58
CA LYS A 27 -22.52 2.89 3.59
C LYS A 27 -22.96 4.26 4.13
N GLU A 28 -24.02 4.28 4.93
CA GLU A 28 -24.61 5.48 5.51
C GLU A 28 -23.67 6.15 6.53
N GLU A 29 -23.02 5.37 7.40
CA GLU A 29 -22.03 5.88 8.36
C GLU A 29 -20.80 6.44 7.66
N ILE A 30 -20.28 5.72 6.67
CA ILE A 30 -19.13 6.14 5.87
C ILE A 30 -19.45 7.41 5.08
N ALA A 31 -20.64 7.49 4.48
CA ALA A 31 -21.08 8.68 3.75
C ALA A 31 -21.10 9.92 4.67
N LYS A 32 -21.56 9.77 5.91
CA LYS A 32 -21.56 10.85 6.90
C LYS A 32 -20.15 11.23 7.35
N ASP A 33 -19.29 10.24 7.55
CA ASP A 33 -17.91 10.45 8.00
C ASP A 33 -17.02 11.07 6.91
N VAL A 34 -17.27 10.76 5.63
CA VAL A 34 -16.49 11.27 4.48
C VAL A 34 -16.89 12.69 4.08
N GLN A 35 -18.06 13.19 4.50
CA GLN A 35 -18.49 14.57 4.20
C GLN A 35 -17.49 15.64 4.67
N ARG A 36 -16.69 15.33 5.69
CA ARG A 36 -15.61 16.19 6.18
C ARG A 36 -14.35 15.39 6.38
N THR A 37 -13.20 16.06 6.22
CA THR A 37 -11.91 15.45 6.53
C THR A 37 -11.86 15.09 8.01
N ARG A 38 -11.74 13.79 8.28
CA ARG A 38 -11.55 13.25 9.64
C ARG A 38 -10.14 12.71 9.76
N TYR A 39 -9.42 13.17 10.77
CA TYR A 39 -8.10 12.66 11.11
C TYR A 39 -8.24 11.58 12.18
N PHE A 40 -7.39 10.54 12.08
CA PHE A 40 -7.38 9.41 12.99
C PHE A 40 -6.02 9.31 13.66
N GLN A 41 -6.01 9.02 14.96
CA GLN A 41 -4.81 8.46 15.58
C GLN A 41 -4.66 7.00 15.12
N PRO A 42 -3.44 6.44 15.17
CA PRO A 42 -3.21 5.07 14.71
C PRO A 42 -4.09 4.02 15.42
N GLN A 43 -4.39 4.23 16.71
CA GLN A 43 -5.29 3.36 17.49
C GLN A 43 -6.73 3.46 16.98
N ASP A 44 -7.23 4.69 16.80
CA ASP A 44 -8.57 4.92 16.25
C ASP A 44 -8.73 4.35 14.84
N ALA A 45 -7.66 4.38 14.03
CA ALA A 45 -7.66 3.81 12.69
C ALA A 45 -7.82 2.28 12.71
N ILE A 46 -7.23 1.59 13.70
CA ILE A 46 -7.44 0.16 13.89
C ILE A 46 -8.88 -0.11 14.31
N GLU A 47 -9.39 0.62 15.31
CA GLU A 47 -10.77 0.46 15.79
C GLU A 47 -11.80 0.77 14.71
N TYR A 48 -11.50 1.71 13.82
CA TYR A 48 -12.34 2.03 12.69
C TYR A 48 -12.32 0.94 11.60
N GLY A 49 -11.33 0.04 11.60
CA GLY A 49 -11.13 -0.97 10.57
C GLY A 49 -10.38 -0.43 9.34
N LEU A 50 -9.62 0.65 9.47
CA LEU A 50 -8.76 1.20 8.41
C LEU A 50 -7.36 0.57 8.38
N ALA A 51 -6.92 0.00 9.51
CA ALA A 51 -5.59 -0.59 9.66
C ALA A 51 -5.63 -1.83 10.54
N ASP A 52 -4.71 -2.78 10.31
CA ASP A 52 -4.66 -4.03 11.09
C ASP A 52 -3.70 -3.96 12.29
N LYS A 53 -2.54 -3.32 12.12
CA LYS A 53 -1.48 -3.25 13.14
C LYS A 53 -0.68 -1.95 13.06
N ILE A 54 -0.36 -1.39 14.23
CA ILE A 54 0.63 -0.31 14.37
C ILE A 54 2.03 -0.93 14.41
N MET A 55 2.94 -0.46 13.57
CA MET A 55 4.33 -0.89 13.58
C MET A 55 5.16 0.06 14.44
N HIS A 56 5.94 -0.47 15.38
CA HIS A 56 6.94 0.29 16.13
C HIS A 56 8.33 0.06 15.54
N SER A 57 9.26 1.01 15.75
CA SER A 57 10.62 0.95 15.20
C SER A 57 11.39 -0.31 15.57
N MET A 58 11.08 -0.92 16.71
CA MET A 58 11.66 -2.17 17.20
C MET A 58 11.11 -3.42 16.48
N ASP A 59 9.94 -3.34 15.84
CA ASP A 59 9.39 -4.43 15.02
C ASP A 59 10.08 -4.55 13.64
N GLY A 60 10.79 -3.49 13.23
CA GLY A 60 11.35 -3.32 11.88
C GLY A 60 12.65 -4.09 11.62
N GLU A 61 13.39 -4.49 12.64
CA GLU A 61 14.67 -5.20 12.48
C GLU A 61 14.46 -6.61 11.89
N ASN A 62 13.30 -7.22 12.14
CA ASN A 62 12.92 -8.54 11.62
C ASN A 62 11.94 -8.49 10.43
N ALA A 63 11.17 -7.40 10.26
CA ALA A 63 10.12 -7.30 9.24
C ALA A 63 10.66 -6.82 7.87
N TYR A 64 11.67 -5.94 7.86
CA TYR A 64 12.39 -5.59 6.64
C TYR A 64 13.53 -6.58 6.43
N LYS A 65 13.23 -7.80 5.94
CA LYS A 65 14.22 -8.52 5.14
C LYS A 65 14.49 -7.64 3.92
N LYS A 66 15.51 -6.77 4.00
CA LYS A 66 16.18 -6.18 2.84
C LYS A 66 16.38 -7.36 1.90
N ARG A 67 15.56 -7.47 0.85
CA ARG A 67 15.77 -8.48 -0.18
C ARG A 67 17.16 -8.19 -0.69
N ASN A 68 18.12 -9.02 -0.34
CA ASN A 68 19.52 -8.75 -0.62
C ASN A 68 19.67 -8.90 -2.14
N TYR A 69 19.51 -7.78 -2.84
CA TYR A 69 19.38 -7.74 -4.30
C TYR A 69 20.63 -8.33 -4.96
N ASP A 70 21.76 -8.21 -4.28
CA ASP A 70 23.04 -8.79 -4.66
C ASP A 70 23.06 -10.32 -4.58
N GLU A 71 22.47 -10.93 -3.54
CA GLU A 71 22.37 -12.39 -3.39
C GLU A 71 21.44 -13.01 -4.44
N ILE A 72 20.30 -12.37 -4.70
CA ILE A 72 19.34 -12.83 -5.72
C ILE A 72 19.98 -12.72 -7.12
N ARG A 73 20.78 -11.68 -7.37
CA ARG A 73 21.55 -11.51 -8.61
C ARG A 73 22.63 -12.59 -8.76
N THR A 74 23.42 -12.86 -7.71
CA THR A 74 24.47 -13.89 -7.76
C THR A 74 23.87 -15.27 -7.95
N GLN A 75 22.77 -15.58 -7.26
CA GLN A 75 22.08 -16.87 -7.40
C GLN A 75 21.51 -17.07 -8.82
N ARG A 76 21.04 -15.99 -9.46
CA ARG A 76 20.56 -16.02 -10.86
C ARG A 76 21.71 -16.17 -11.86
N ALA A 77 22.88 -15.59 -11.57
CA ALA A 77 24.10 -15.77 -12.36
C ALA A 77 24.67 -17.19 -12.23
N LEU A 78 24.63 -17.79 -11.04
CA LEU A 78 25.08 -19.17 -10.80
C LEU A 78 24.17 -20.22 -11.46
N ARG A 79 22.86 -19.97 -11.54
CA ARG A 79 21.90 -20.86 -12.22
C ARG A 79 21.96 -20.81 -13.74
N ARG A 80 22.46 -19.72 -14.32
CA ARG A 80 22.76 -19.61 -15.76
C ARG A 80 24.24 -19.92 -15.94
N GLY A 81 24.56 -21.21 -16.07
CA GLY A 81 25.89 -21.80 -16.21
C GLY A 81 27.04 -20.82 -16.53
N GLY A 82 27.93 -20.66 -15.54
CA GLY A 82 29.34 -20.26 -15.68
C GLY A 82 29.67 -19.20 -16.73
N GLY A 83 29.56 -17.93 -16.36
CA GLY A 83 30.19 -16.81 -17.06
C GLY A 83 30.85 -15.87 -16.06
N ASN A 84 32.13 -15.58 -16.27
CA ASN A 84 33.00 -14.79 -15.39
C ASN A 84 32.30 -13.48 -14.89
N PRO A 85 32.21 -13.21 -13.57
CA PRO A 85 31.47 -12.05 -13.06
C PRO A 85 32.15 -10.70 -13.35
N GLN A 86 33.35 -10.71 -13.94
CA GLN A 86 34.16 -9.53 -14.22
C GLN A 86 34.16 -9.22 -15.73
N ALA A 87 33.04 -8.79 -16.28
CA ALA A 87 33.00 -8.17 -17.62
C ALA A 87 31.75 -7.30 -17.81
N ALA A 88 31.80 -6.09 -17.29
CA ALA A 88 31.20 -4.93 -17.96
C ALA A 88 32.09 -3.71 -17.65
N PRO A 89 32.82 -3.16 -18.64
CA PRO A 89 33.51 -1.90 -18.44
C PRO A 89 32.46 -0.82 -18.22
N SER A 90 32.52 -0.16 -17.07
CA SER A 90 31.82 1.11 -16.86
C SER A 90 32.28 2.07 -17.96
N GLY A 91 31.33 2.49 -18.79
CA GLY A 91 31.56 3.41 -19.91
C GLY A 91 32.24 4.70 -19.47
N ARG A 92 32.98 5.29 -20.42
CA ARG A 92 33.46 6.68 -20.36
C ARG A 92 32.31 7.66 -20.26
#